data_AF-A0A5D3FFS7-F1
#
_entry.id   AF-A0A5D3FFS7-F1
#
_cell.length_a   1.000
_cell.length_b   1.000
_cell.length_c   1.000
_cell.angle_alpha   90.00
_cell.angle_beta   90.00
_cell.angle_gamma   90.00
#
_symmetry.space_group_name_H-M   'P 1'
#
loop_
_entity.id
_entity.type
_entity.pdbx_description
1 polymer ?
#
loop_
_entity_poly.entity_id
_entity_poly.type
_entity_poly.pdbx_seq_one_letter_code
_entity_poly.pdbx_strand_id
1 'polypeptide(L)'
;MTATPPNSPPPDGALPNSPPPNSPTPNRAPPNATPTNDTSPNGAPLTGAIELPDGTRVRGRGLRNPMPDGPVPDFGLYLGSGRLRRRHGSALTWPSAWIDWPDFLLPRDRDDAVREIRALHARARVGESVEVACGGGVGRTGTVIACLAVLSGVAPADAVAWTREHHHPRAVETPWQRRWVASFPG
;
A
#
# COMPACT_ATOMS: atom_id res chain seq x y z
N MET A 1 -33.26 33.03 -43.19
CA MET A 1 -33.49 33.11 -44.64
C MET A 1 -33.12 34.53 -45.04
N THR A 2 -32.15 34.84 -45.92
CA THR A 2 -31.23 34.05 -46.79
C THR A 2 -30.11 35.04 -47.27
N ALA A 3 -28.94 34.70 -47.86
CA ALA A 3 -28.38 33.46 -48.41
C ALA A 3 -26.82 33.43 -48.31
N THR A 4 -26.19 32.49 -49.03
CA THR A 4 -24.74 32.13 -49.12
C THR A 4 -24.58 31.25 -50.40
N PRO A 5 -23.40 30.92 -51.00
CA PRO A 5 -22.01 31.41 -50.90
C PRO A 5 -21.73 32.46 -52.02
N PRO A 6 -20.72 32.45 -52.96
CA PRO A 6 -19.64 31.49 -53.33
C PRO A 6 -18.30 31.74 -52.55
N ASN A 7 -17.13 31.07 -52.69
CA ASN A 7 -16.47 30.20 -53.71
C ASN A 7 -15.77 30.96 -54.89
N SER A 8 -14.55 30.66 -55.38
CA SER A 8 -13.58 29.55 -55.15
C SER A 8 -12.08 30.06 -55.16
N PRO A 9 -10.99 29.35 -55.58
CA PRO A 9 -9.84 29.13 -54.67
C PRO A 9 -8.41 29.45 -55.28
N PRO A 10 -7.29 28.66 -55.20
CA PRO A 10 -5.91 29.21 -55.22
C PRO A 10 -5.13 28.92 -56.54
N PRO A 11 -3.81 29.17 -56.62
CA PRO A 11 -2.78 28.15 -56.23
C PRO A 11 -1.59 28.82 -55.46
N ASP A 12 -0.42 28.23 -55.15
CA ASP A 12 0.21 26.91 -55.37
C ASP A 12 1.17 26.59 -54.17
N GLY A 13 2.06 25.58 -54.25
CA GLY A 13 3.20 25.41 -53.32
C GLY A 13 3.73 23.98 -53.08
N ALA A 14 3.89 23.13 -54.10
CA ALA A 14 4.46 21.77 -53.97
C ALA A 14 5.94 21.77 -53.45
N LEU A 15 6.32 20.98 -52.43
CA LEU A 15 6.83 19.58 -52.45
C LEU A 15 8.09 19.32 -53.32
N PRO A 16 8.94 18.29 -53.02
CA PRO A 16 9.24 17.57 -51.77
C PRO A 16 10.77 17.41 -51.52
N ASN A 17 11.21 16.61 -50.53
CA ASN A 17 12.23 15.53 -50.70
C ASN A 17 12.62 14.76 -49.41
N SER A 18 13.00 13.49 -49.57
CA SER A 18 13.49 12.50 -48.58
C SER A 18 13.94 11.23 -49.34
N PRO A 19 14.67 10.25 -48.75
CA PRO A 19 15.48 10.20 -47.53
C PRO A 19 16.98 9.99 -47.95
N PRO A 20 17.76 8.87 -47.81
CA PRO A 20 17.79 7.72 -46.88
C PRO A 20 19.01 7.67 -45.89
N PRO A 21 20.06 6.81 -45.98
CA PRO A 21 20.26 5.88 -44.84
C PRO A 21 21.64 5.89 -44.17
N ASN A 22 21.65 5.88 -42.82
CA ASN A 22 22.85 5.61 -42.00
C ASN A 22 22.63 4.43 -41.05
N SER A 23 23.44 3.37 -41.22
CA SER A 23 23.58 2.19 -40.36
C SER A 23 24.95 1.54 -40.62
N PRO A 24 25.51 0.73 -39.71
CA PRO A 24 25.52 0.83 -38.24
C PRO A 24 26.97 0.83 -37.68
N THR A 25 27.16 1.05 -36.38
CA THR A 25 28.42 0.72 -35.68
C THR A 25 28.18 0.01 -34.36
N PRO A 26 28.85 -1.14 -34.08
CA PRO A 26 28.58 -1.94 -32.90
C PRO A 26 29.43 -1.48 -31.70
N ASN A 27 28.83 -0.77 -30.73
CA ASN A 27 29.54 -0.46 -29.48
C ASN A 27 29.44 -1.61 -28.47
N ARG A 28 30.50 -2.43 -28.49
CA ARG A 28 30.95 -3.41 -27.48
C ARG A 28 30.31 -3.27 -26.08
N ALA A 29 29.62 -4.32 -25.64
CA ALA A 29 29.02 -4.39 -24.30
C ALA A 29 30.06 -4.43 -23.17
N PRO A 30 29.74 -3.85 -21.98
CA PRO A 30 30.44 -4.18 -20.75
C PRO A 30 30.03 -5.59 -20.26
N PRO A 31 30.97 -6.42 -19.78
CA PRO A 31 30.64 -7.73 -19.18
C PRO A 31 30.05 -7.58 -17.77
N ASN A 32 29.31 -8.60 -17.32
CA ASN A 32 28.70 -8.73 -15.99
C ASN A 32 27.65 -7.66 -15.61
N ALA A 33 26.56 -7.61 -16.38
CA ALA A 33 25.26 -7.54 -15.73
C ALA A 33 24.88 -8.96 -15.28
N THR A 34 24.77 -9.20 -13.97
CA THR A 34 24.19 -10.44 -13.42
C THR A 34 22.76 -10.59 -13.95
N PRO A 35 22.29 -11.80 -14.30
CA PRO A 35 20.88 -12.03 -14.57
C PRO A 35 20.08 -11.83 -13.27
N THR A 36 19.63 -10.61 -13.02
CA THR A 36 18.52 -10.35 -12.11
C THR A 36 17.30 -11.02 -12.71
N ASN A 37 16.83 -12.10 -12.09
CA ASN A 37 15.57 -12.74 -12.45
C ASN A 37 14.45 -11.71 -12.27
N ASP A 38 14.03 -11.06 -13.36
CA ASP A 38 12.75 -10.39 -13.38
C ASP A 38 11.66 -11.46 -13.42
N THR A 39 11.28 -11.88 -12.23
CA THR A 39 10.13 -12.72 -11.98
C THR A 39 9.35 -12.00 -10.90
N SER A 40 8.70 -10.93 -11.33
CA SER A 40 7.86 -10.05 -10.52
C SER A 40 6.35 -10.34 -10.77
N PRO A 41 5.80 -11.50 -10.37
CA PRO A 41 4.37 -11.60 -10.20
C PRO A 41 4.01 -10.82 -8.94
N ASN A 42 3.61 -9.55 -9.10
CA ASN A 42 2.72 -8.74 -8.24
C ASN A 42 2.79 -7.26 -8.66
N GLY A 43 1.79 -6.47 -8.25
CA GLY A 43 1.78 -5.02 -8.49
C GLY A 43 2.94 -4.30 -7.81
N ALA A 44 3.26 -3.09 -8.29
CA ALA A 44 4.28 -2.25 -7.66
C ALA A 44 3.94 -2.01 -6.18
N PRO A 45 4.89 -2.20 -5.24
CA PRO A 45 4.59 -2.15 -3.81
C PRO A 45 4.10 -0.77 -3.39
N LEU A 46 3.13 -0.74 -2.47
CA LEU A 46 2.58 0.50 -1.93
C LEU A 46 3.69 1.39 -1.35
N THR A 47 3.68 2.66 -1.70
CA THR A 47 4.63 3.66 -1.16
C THR A 47 4.56 3.69 0.37
N GLY A 48 5.67 3.38 1.04
CA GLY A 48 5.73 3.24 2.50
C GLY A 48 5.21 1.90 3.04
N ALA A 49 5.17 0.85 2.22
CA ALA A 49 5.02 -0.52 2.71
C ALA A 49 6.27 -0.96 3.48
N ILE A 50 6.05 -1.67 4.58
CA ILE A 50 7.07 -2.45 5.29
C ILE A 50 7.04 -3.89 4.79
N GLU A 51 8.18 -4.57 4.89
CA GLU A 51 8.31 -6.00 4.63
C GLU A 51 8.37 -6.75 5.97
N LEU A 52 7.49 -7.73 6.16
CA LEU A 52 7.47 -8.64 7.29
C LEU A 52 8.55 -9.73 7.08
N PRO A 53 9.10 -10.35 8.14
CA PRO A 53 10.17 -11.35 8.03
C PRO A 53 9.87 -12.61 7.19
N ASP A 54 8.62 -12.82 6.79
CA ASP A 54 8.17 -13.91 5.92
C ASP A 54 8.06 -13.49 4.43
N GLY A 55 8.54 -12.28 4.08
CA GLY A 55 8.50 -11.66 2.75
C GLY A 55 7.22 -10.86 2.45
N THR A 56 6.24 -10.86 3.35
CA THR A 56 4.93 -10.23 3.11
C THR A 56 5.01 -8.71 3.23
N ARG A 57 4.39 -7.97 2.30
CA ARG A 57 4.39 -6.48 2.33
C ARG A 57 3.06 -5.91 2.81
N VAL A 58 3.11 -4.87 3.64
CA VAL A 58 1.93 -4.17 4.18
C VAL A 58 2.22 -2.68 4.39
N ARG A 59 1.29 -1.79 4.00
CA ARG A 59 1.40 -0.34 4.28
C ARG A 59 0.72 0.04 5.59
N GLY A 60 1.50 0.54 6.56
CA GLY A 60 0.97 1.15 7.77
C GLY A 60 0.71 2.65 7.59
N ARG A 61 -0.53 3.13 7.76
CA ARG A 61 -0.88 4.56 7.55
C ARG A 61 -1.67 5.22 8.68
N GLY A 62 -1.56 6.55 8.78
CA GLY A 62 -2.45 7.42 9.54
C GLY A 62 -3.49 8.12 8.65
N LEU A 63 -4.78 7.94 8.92
CA LEU A 63 -5.87 8.53 8.11
C LEU A 63 -5.94 10.07 8.15
N ARG A 64 -5.30 10.71 9.14
CA ARG A 64 -5.16 12.19 9.21
C ARG A 64 -4.04 12.72 8.32
N ASN A 65 -3.15 11.87 7.83
CA ASN A 65 -2.09 12.24 6.89
C ASN A 65 -2.65 12.19 5.46
N PRO A 66 -2.06 12.93 4.50
CA PRO A 66 -2.39 12.77 3.08
C PRO A 66 -2.22 11.31 2.62
N MET A 67 -2.82 10.97 1.48
CA MET A 67 -2.50 9.73 0.80
C MET A 67 -1.06 9.81 0.27
N PRO A 68 -0.21 8.78 0.45
CA PRO A 68 1.05 8.69 -0.27
C PRO A 68 0.79 8.60 -1.77
N ASP A 69 1.65 9.23 -2.58
CA ASP A 69 1.63 9.09 -4.04
C ASP A 69 1.93 7.65 -4.46
N GLY A 70 1.50 7.26 -5.67
CA GLY A 70 1.67 5.91 -6.21
C GLY A 70 0.40 5.05 -6.07
N PRO A 71 0.52 3.70 -5.99
CA PRO A 71 -0.62 2.81 -6.05
C PRO A 71 -1.55 2.90 -4.82
N VAL A 72 -2.85 2.72 -5.11
CA VAL A 72 -3.89 2.45 -4.12
C VAL A 72 -3.83 0.97 -3.70
N PRO A 73 -4.27 0.62 -2.47
CA PRO A 73 -4.28 -0.77 -2.03
C PRO A 73 -5.45 -1.55 -2.65
N ASP A 74 -5.25 -2.85 -2.88
CA ASP A 74 -6.28 -3.80 -3.29
C ASP A 74 -7.27 -4.06 -2.14
N PHE A 75 -6.76 -4.07 -0.90
CA PHE A 75 -7.56 -4.22 0.32
C PHE A 75 -7.04 -3.34 1.48
N GLY A 76 -7.96 -2.74 2.25
CA GLY A 76 -7.61 -1.93 3.42
C GLY A 76 -8.32 -2.32 4.71
N LEU A 77 -7.58 -2.49 5.80
CA LEU A 77 -8.10 -2.73 7.15
C LEU A 77 -8.04 -1.45 7.99
N TYR A 78 -9.20 -0.94 8.40
CA TYR A 78 -9.32 0.36 9.05
C TYR A 78 -9.75 0.25 10.53
N LEU A 79 -8.98 0.91 11.40
CA LEU A 79 -9.05 0.74 12.84
C LEU A 79 -9.56 2.03 13.48
N GLY A 80 -10.83 2.06 13.89
CA GLY A 80 -11.38 3.25 14.53
C GLY A 80 -12.91 3.27 14.70
N SER A 81 -13.35 4.14 15.59
CA SER A 81 -14.78 4.35 15.86
C SER A 81 -15.56 4.85 14.65
N GLY A 82 -16.89 4.67 14.70
CA GLY A 82 -17.82 5.15 13.66
C GLY A 82 -17.69 6.65 13.31
N ARG A 83 -17.13 7.50 14.18
CA ARG A 83 -16.79 8.90 13.84
C ARG A 83 -15.65 8.98 12.82
N LEU A 84 -14.63 8.13 12.95
CA LEU A 84 -13.52 8.05 11.99
C LEU A 84 -13.99 7.43 10.66
N ARG A 85 -14.79 6.36 10.72
CA ARG A 85 -15.42 5.73 9.55
C ARG A 85 -16.26 6.73 8.74
N ARG A 86 -17.12 7.53 9.39
CA ARG A 86 -17.91 8.57 8.70
C ARG A 86 -17.08 9.72 8.13
N ARG A 87 -15.87 9.98 8.65
CA ARG A 87 -14.99 11.06 8.16
C ARG A 87 -14.18 10.65 6.93
N HIS A 88 -13.69 9.40 6.90
CA HIS A 88 -12.72 8.97 5.88
C HIS A 88 -13.26 7.90 4.92
N GLY A 89 -14.36 7.20 5.27
CA GLY A 89 -14.84 6.03 4.51
C GLY A 89 -15.23 6.32 3.06
N SER A 90 -15.70 7.53 2.75
CA SER A 90 -16.03 7.94 1.37
C SER A 90 -14.81 8.22 0.49
N ALA A 91 -13.61 8.33 1.07
CA ALA A 91 -12.34 8.50 0.35
C ALA A 91 -11.59 7.17 0.15
N LEU A 92 -12.19 6.05 0.52
CA LEU A 92 -11.64 4.70 0.34
C LEU A 92 -12.41 4.02 -0.80
N THR A 93 -11.86 4.11 -2.01
CA THR A 93 -12.51 3.61 -3.25
C THR A 93 -12.26 2.12 -3.52
N TRP A 94 -11.62 1.42 -2.59
CA TRP A 94 -11.20 0.02 -2.67
C TRP A 94 -11.89 -0.86 -1.61
N PRO A 95 -11.92 -2.20 -1.82
CA PRO A 95 -12.38 -3.17 -0.83
C PRO A 95 -11.77 -2.93 0.57
N SER A 96 -12.60 -2.88 1.60
CA SER A 96 -12.11 -2.56 2.95
C SER A 96 -12.97 -3.08 4.09
N ALA A 97 -12.31 -3.44 5.19
CA ALA A 97 -12.93 -3.84 6.46
C ALA A 97 -12.69 -2.76 7.54
N TRP A 98 -13.57 -2.73 8.56
CA TRP A 98 -13.52 -1.75 9.64
C TRP A 98 -13.73 -2.41 11.01
N ILE A 99 -12.70 -2.38 11.86
CA ILE A 99 -12.76 -2.85 13.24
C ILE A 99 -13.12 -1.65 14.14
N ASP A 100 -14.19 -1.75 14.95
CA ASP A 100 -14.49 -0.73 15.97
C ASP A 100 -13.46 -0.81 17.11
N TRP A 101 -12.48 0.08 17.00
CA TRP A 101 -11.32 0.12 17.88
C TRP A 101 -11.18 1.55 18.42
N PRO A 102 -11.67 1.82 19.65
CA PRO A 102 -11.54 3.13 20.27
C PRO A 102 -10.07 3.57 20.42
N ASP A 103 -9.83 4.88 20.38
CA ASP A 103 -8.50 5.45 20.55
C ASP A 103 -7.89 5.01 21.89
N PHE A 104 -6.60 4.65 21.88
CA PHE A 104 -5.82 4.11 22.99
C PHE A 104 -6.27 2.76 23.60
N LEU A 105 -7.42 2.18 23.23
CA LEU A 105 -7.91 0.92 23.79
C LEU A 105 -7.51 -0.33 22.95
N LEU A 106 -8.13 -1.47 23.26
CA LEU A 106 -8.20 -2.68 22.44
C LEU A 106 -9.43 -2.61 21.52
N PRO A 107 -9.56 -3.45 20.47
CA PRO A 107 -10.79 -3.54 19.70
C PRO A 107 -11.96 -4.03 20.57
N ARG A 108 -13.20 -3.64 20.23
CA ARG A 108 -14.39 -4.04 21.00
C ARG A 108 -14.63 -5.55 20.95
N ASP A 109 -14.63 -6.08 19.74
CA ASP A 109 -14.58 -7.51 19.47
C ASP A 109 -13.13 -7.88 19.19
N ARG A 110 -12.61 -8.89 19.89
CA ARG A 110 -11.22 -9.34 19.76
C ARG A 110 -11.07 -10.47 18.77
N ASP A 111 -12.10 -11.31 18.65
CA ASP A 111 -12.05 -12.51 17.83
C ASP A 111 -12.31 -12.13 16.37
N ASP A 112 -13.23 -11.18 16.13
CA ASP A 112 -13.38 -10.48 14.86
C ASP A 112 -12.09 -9.76 14.44
N ALA A 113 -11.42 -9.09 15.38
CA ALA A 113 -10.15 -8.42 15.10
C ALA A 113 -9.02 -9.41 14.76
N VAL A 114 -8.90 -10.54 15.46
CA VAL A 114 -7.95 -11.62 15.10
C VAL A 114 -8.28 -12.17 13.71
N ARG A 115 -9.57 -12.41 13.42
CA ARG A 115 -10.06 -12.91 12.13
C ARG A 115 -9.70 -11.97 10.97
N GLU A 116 -9.97 -10.67 11.09
CA GLU A 116 -9.63 -9.68 10.07
C GLU A 116 -8.12 -9.44 9.93
N ILE A 117 -7.34 -9.52 11.01
CA ILE A 117 -5.87 -9.41 10.94
C ILE A 117 -5.27 -10.63 10.22
N ARG A 118 -5.75 -11.84 10.49
CA ARG A 118 -5.36 -13.05 9.74
C ARG A 118 -5.80 -12.97 8.28
N ALA A 119 -7.00 -12.46 7.98
CA ALA A 119 -7.46 -12.25 6.62
C ALA A 119 -6.65 -11.18 5.86
N LEU A 120 -6.16 -10.14 6.55
CA LEU A 120 -5.24 -9.15 5.99
C LEU A 120 -3.88 -9.77 5.62
N HIS A 121 -3.30 -10.57 6.53
CA HIS A 121 -2.05 -11.30 6.25
C HIS A 121 -2.21 -12.27 5.09
N ALA A 122 -3.29 -13.08 5.07
CA ALA A 122 -3.54 -14.06 4.02
C ALA A 122 -3.65 -13.43 2.62
N ARG A 123 -4.28 -12.26 2.49
CA ARG A 123 -4.33 -11.47 1.24
C ARG A 123 -2.94 -11.02 0.79
N ALA A 124 -2.17 -10.46 1.72
CA ALA A 124 -0.81 -10.00 1.46
C ALA A 124 0.14 -11.16 1.08
N ARG A 125 -0.05 -12.35 1.69
CA ARG A 125 0.69 -13.59 1.37
C ARG A 125 0.47 -14.08 -0.07
N VAL A 126 -0.69 -13.78 -0.68
CA VAL A 126 -0.99 -14.14 -2.09
C VAL A 126 -0.72 -13.00 -3.07
N GLY A 127 -0.21 -11.86 -2.60
CA GLY A 127 0.27 -10.76 -3.44
C GLY A 127 -0.59 -9.50 -3.49
N GLU A 128 -1.72 -9.46 -2.77
CA GLU A 128 -2.54 -8.25 -2.70
C GLU A 128 -1.79 -7.10 -2.00
N SER A 129 -1.88 -5.89 -2.57
CA SER A 129 -1.31 -4.67 -2.01
C SER A 129 -2.16 -4.19 -0.84
N VAL A 130 -1.82 -4.60 0.39
CA VAL A 130 -2.65 -4.31 1.56
C VAL A 130 -2.26 -3.04 2.36
N GLU A 131 -3.26 -2.32 2.85
CA GLU A 131 -3.11 -1.23 3.82
C GLU A 131 -3.71 -1.58 5.18
N VAL A 132 -3.07 -1.17 6.27
CA VAL A 132 -3.68 -1.02 7.60
C VAL A 132 -3.56 0.42 8.08
N ALA A 133 -4.68 1.02 8.50
CA ALA A 133 -4.66 2.41 8.97
C ALA A 133 -5.59 2.72 10.14
N CYS A 134 -5.18 3.66 10.97
CA CYS A 134 -5.99 4.24 12.04
C CYS A 134 -5.88 5.76 12.02
N GLY A 135 -6.57 6.47 12.92
CA GLY A 135 -6.59 7.94 12.92
C GLY A 135 -5.20 8.62 12.89
N GLY A 136 -4.22 8.09 13.61
CA GLY A 136 -2.87 8.69 13.71
C GLY A 136 -1.71 7.82 13.21
N GLY A 137 -1.95 6.59 12.72
CA GLY A 137 -0.91 5.71 12.20
C GLY A 137 0.04 5.07 13.24
N VAL A 138 -0.05 5.44 14.53
CA VAL A 138 0.90 5.01 15.57
C VAL A 138 0.40 3.82 16.39
N GLY A 139 -0.49 4.01 17.38
CA GLY A 139 -0.85 2.94 18.33
C GLY A 139 -1.57 1.75 17.70
N ARG A 140 -2.82 1.94 17.24
CA ARG A 140 -3.64 0.84 16.70
C ARG A 140 -3.00 0.21 15.47
N THR A 141 -2.54 1.03 14.51
CA THR A 141 -1.81 0.56 13.31
C THR A 141 -0.59 -0.26 13.70
N GLY A 142 0.27 0.27 14.57
CA GLY A 142 1.43 -0.46 15.09
C GLY A 142 1.08 -1.69 15.94
N THR A 143 -0.11 -1.72 16.57
CA THR A 143 -0.57 -2.92 17.29
C THR A 143 -0.93 -4.02 16.29
N VAL A 144 -1.64 -3.71 15.21
CA VAL A 144 -1.90 -4.68 14.12
C VAL A 144 -0.61 -5.11 13.44
N ILE A 145 0.31 -4.19 13.14
CA ILE A 145 1.60 -4.55 12.53
C ILE A 145 2.40 -5.49 13.44
N ALA A 146 2.37 -5.30 14.76
CA ALA A 146 2.98 -6.24 15.68
C ALA A 146 2.28 -7.62 15.69
N CYS A 147 0.95 -7.67 15.55
CA CYS A 147 0.23 -8.94 15.36
C CYS A 147 0.57 -9.61 14.02
N LEU A 148 0.72 -8.84 12.93
CA LEU A 148 1.19 -9.34 11.64
C LEU A 148 2.62 -9.87 11.72
N ALA A 149 3.51 -9.18 12.47
CA ALA A 149 4.86 -9.62 12.73
C ALA A 149 4.89 -11.00 13.42
N VAL A 150 3.99 -11.25 14.38
CA VAL A 150 3.80 -12.57 15.01
C VAL A 150 3.35 -13.63 14.00
N LEU A 151 2.37 -13.32 13.13
CA LEU A 151 1.93 -14.23 12.07
C LEU A 151 3.03 -14.55 11.04
N SER A 152 3.96 -13.63 10.82
CA SER A 152 5.17 -13.82 10.00
C SER A 152 6.36 -14.47 10.76
N GLY A 153 6.17 -14.94 11.99
CA GLY A 153 7.17 -15.71 12.74
C GLY A 153 8.02 -14.95 13.77
N VAL A 154 7.77 -13.67 14.02
CA VAL A 154 8.42 -12.94 15.13
C VAL A 154 7.86 -13.41 16.47
N ALA A 155 8.72 -13.65 17.46
CA ALA A 155 8.25 -14.04 18.80
C ALA A 155 7.34 -12.94 19.41
N PRO A 156 6.22 -13.28 20.08
CA PRO A 156 5.28 -12.28 20.63
C PRO A 156 5.87 -11.29 21.64
N ALA A 157 7.01 -11.62 22.27
CA ALA A 157 7.76 -10.70 23.11
C ALA A 157 8.47 -9.59 22.30
N ASP A 158 9.04 -9.95 21.15
CA ASP A 158 9.90 -9.09 20.34
C ASP A 158 9.13 -8.30 19.28
N ALA A 159 7.93 -8.76 18.90
CA ALA A 159 7.09 -8.14 17.88
C ALA A 159 6.82 -6.64 18.11
N VAL A 160 6.77 -6.19 19.38
CA VAL A 160 6.63 -4.76 19.73
C VAL A 160 7.92 -3.96 19.47
N ALA A 161 9.09 -4.56 19.67
CA ALA A 161 10.37 -3.94 19.37
C ALA A 161 10.60 -3.89 17.85
N TRP A 162 10.42 -5.01 17.16
CA TRP A 162 10.48 -5.12 15.70
C TRP A 162 9.60 -4.06 15.01
N THR A 163 8.35 -3.90 15.45
CA THR A 163 7.42 -2.91 14.87
C THR A 163 7.84 -1.45 15.11
N ARG A 164 8.60 -1.18 16.18
CA ARG A 164 9.09 0.18 16.47
C ARG A 164 10.26 0.58 15.59
N GLU A 165 11.10 -0.38 15.25
CA GLU A 165 12.19 -0.26 14.30
C GLU A 165 11.65 -0.12 12.86
N HIS A 166 10.73 -0.99 12.45
CA HIS A 166 10.31 -1.11 11.05
C HIS A 166 9.15 -0.16 10.64
N HIS A 167 8.25 0.21 11.56
CA HIS A 167 7.07 1.06 11.25
C HIS A 167 7.14 2.45 11.89
N HIS A 168 7.23 2.53 13.23
CA HIS A 168 7.28 3.83 13.93
C HIS A 168 7.77 3.69 15.39
N PRO A 169 8.74 4.50 15.86
CA PRO A 169 9.37 4.29 17.17
C PRO A 169 8.44 4.38 18.39
N ARG A 170 7.28 5.03 18.26
CA ARG A 170 6.23 5.09 19.31
C ARG A 170 5.07 4.10 19.10
N ALA A 171 5.20 3.12 18.20
CA ALA A 171 4.20 2.09 17.96
C ALA A 171 3.84 1.31 19.24
N VAL A 172 2.61 0.78 19.28
CA VAL A 172 2.03 0.08 20.44
C VAL A 172 2.07 0.97 21.70
N GLU A 173 1.20 1.98 21.70
CA GLU A 173 1.21 3.10 22.64
C GLU A 173 0.98 2.64 24.09
N THR A 174 0.08 1.66 24.33
CA THR A 174 -0.41 1.35 25.68
C THR A 174 -0.02 -0.04 26.23
N PRO A 175 0.05 -0.21 27.57
CA PRO A 175 0.44 -1.49 28.18
C PRO A 175 -0.53 -2.66 27.94
N TRP A 176 -1.80 -2.40 27.62
CA TRP A 176 -2.76 -3.45 27.24
C TRP A 176 -2.65 -3.83 25.76
N GLN A 177 -2.32 -2.89 24.86
CA GLN A 177 -1.97 -3.23 23.47
C GLN A 177 -0.73 -4.14 23.43
N ARG A 178 0.33 -3.84 24.21
CA ARG A 178 1.52 -4.72 24.30
C ARG A 178 1.18 -6.11 24.83
N ARG A 179 0.35 -6.22 25.87
CA ARG A 179 -0.11 -7.51 26.40
C ARG A 179 -0.94 -8.31 25.38
N TRP A 180 -1.77 -7.65 24.58
CA TRP A 180 -2.57 -8.32 23.55
C TRP A 180 -1.73 -8.80 22.36
N VAL A 181 -0.66 -8.08 21.99
CA VAL A 181 0.36 -8.57 21.04
C VAL A 181 1.09 -9.78 21.61
N ALA A 182 1.55 -9.71 22.86
CA ALA A 182 2.24 -10.81 23.53
C ALA A 182 1.37 -12.06 23.74
N SER A 183 0.04 -11.91 23.67
CA SER A 183 -0.95 -13.01 23.71
C SER A 183 -1.66 -13.21 22.37
N PHE A 184 -1.13 -12.70 21.25
CA PHE A 184 -1.76 -12.84 19.95
C PHE A 184 -1.54 -14.26 19.42
N PRO A 185 -2.59 -14.96 18.95
CA PRO A 185 -2.42 -16.31 18.43
C PRO A 185 -1.69 -16.26 17.06
N GLY A 186 -0.57 -16.99 16.96
CA GLY A 186 0.06 -17.35 15.68
C GLY A 186 -0.82 -18.30 14.86
#